data_AF-A0A9E5EW71-F1
#
_entry.id   AF-A0A9E5EW71-F1
#
_cell.length_a   1.000
_cell.length_b   1.000
_cell.length_c   1.000
_cell.angle_alpha   90.00
_cell.angle_beta   90.00
_cell.angle_gamma   90.00
#
_symmetry.space_group_name_H-M   'P 1'
#
loop_
_entity.id
_entity.type
_entity.pdbx_description
1 polymer ?
#
loop_
_entity_poly.entity_id
_entity_poly.type
_entity_poly.pdbx_seq_one_letter_code
_entity_poly.pdbx_strand_id
1 'polypeptide(L)'
;MLKSKIVIIAITFLCSTMAALYPLKMHASEEQEMKKSLDLLRAAAKGHIEKKSCFGCHNQAFPMLAFSEAKKRNFNIPTEEIKAQSDFVLDFLKKNQEKYSEGKGTGGEADTAGYALLTLELAGTKPNETTDAVVTYFLKYQATNGYWKVTSNRPPSEASHFTTNYLALRSLRVWGSDKLAKEIEERTKKSAAWILETSPKTNEDQVFQLLAYSELKVDKTIIERSAKALIAKQKADGGWAQIDILDSDPYATATALVSLHFSKMLSNKDKAFQDGVKYLIKTRKEDGSWFVKSRSKPFQTYYESGFPHGKDQFISVAASGWAATALLLSLAE
;
A
#
# COMPACT_ATOMS: atom_id res chain seq x y z
N MET A 1 -4.76 -75.83 -41.04
CA MET A 1 -3.51 -75.35 -40.41
C MET A 1 -3.43 -73.85 -40.57
N LEU A 2 -3.56 -73.12 -39.46
CA LEU A 2 -3.46 -71.65 -39.37
C LEU A 2 -2.11 -71.14 -39.90
N LYS A 3 -2.13 -70.09 -40.72
CA LYS A 3 -1.07 -69.07 -40.73
C LYS A 3 -1.70 -67.69 -40.85
N SER A 4 -1.86 -67.05 -39.70
CA SER A 4 -2.25 -65.65 -39.54
C SER A 4 -1.05 -64.76 -39.88
N LYS A 5 -1.23 -63.77 -40.77
CA LYS A 5 -0.26 -62.68 -40.96
C LYS A 5 -0.81 -61.44 -40.28
N ILE A 6 -0.14 -61.04 -39.19
CA ILE A 6 -0.43 -59.86 -38.39
C ILE A 6 0.12 -58.63 -39.13
N VAL A 7 -0.75 -57.66 -39.38
CA VAL A 7 -0.39 -56.29 -39.80
C VAL A 7 -0.20 -55.47 -38.53
N ILE A 8 1.00 -54.91 -38.33
CA ILE A 8 1.29 -54.00 -37.23
C ILE A 8 0.97 -52.57 -37.73
N ILE A 9 -0.12 -51.99 -37.24
CA ILE A 9 -0.40 -50.55 -37.37
C ILE A 9 0.19 -49.88 -36.12
N ALA A 10 1.23 -49.08 -36.31
CA ALA A 10 1.77 -48.22 -35.26
C ALA A 10 0.82 -47.03 -35.06
N ILE A 11 0.14 -47.00 -33.91
CA ILE A 11 -0.63 -45.83 -33.46
C ILE A 11 0.27 -45.00 -32.55
N THR A 12 0.80 -43.91 -33.08
CA THR A 12 1.47 -42.86 -32.29
C THR A 12 0.41 -42.07 -31.51
N PHE A 13 0.30 -42.33 -30.21
CA PHE A 13 -0.44 -41.47 -29.30
C PHE A 13 0.41 -40.21 -29.02
N LEU A 14 0.08 -39.09 -29.68
CA LEU A 14 0.47 -37.77 -29.19
C LEU A 14 -0.33 -37.49 -27.91
N CYS A 15 0.29 -37.71 -26.75
CA CYS A 15 -0.26 -37.28 -25.48
C CYS A 15 -0.03 -35.76 -25.35
N SER A 16 -0.97 -34.97 -25.86
CA SER A 16 -1.02 -33.54 -25.57
C SER A 16 -1.56 -33.35 -24.16
N THR A 17 -0.67 -33.28 -23.17
CA THR A 17 -1.04 -32.80 -21.84
C THR A 17 -1.31 -31.31 -21.93
N MET A 18 -2.57 -30.93 -22.15
CA MET A 18 -3.05 -29.60 -21.75
C MET A 18 -2.93 -29.54 -20.23
N ALA A 19 -1.82 -28.99 -19.73
CA ALA A 19 -1.75 -28.52 -18.37
C ALA A 19 -2.77 -27.38 -18.23
N ALA A 20 -3.94 -27.69 -17.70
CA ALA A 20 -4.88 -26.68 -17.26
C ALA A 20 -4.16 -25.83 -16.20
N LEU A 21 -3.81 -24.60 -16.58
CA LEU A 21 -3.33 -23.55 -15.69
C LEU A 21 -4.47 -23.17 -14.76
N TYR A 22 -4.72 -23.98 -13.74
CA TYR A 22 -5.51 -23.53 -12.59
C TYR A 22 -4.63 -22.55 -11.79
N PRO A 23 -5.14 -21.36 -11.44
CA PRO A 23 -4.43 -20.48 -10.52
C PRO A 23 -4.16 -21.25 -9.23
N LEU A 24 -2.94 -21.14 -8.70
CA LEU A 24 -2.56 -21.69 -7.40
C LEU A 24 -3.52 -21.15 -6.35
N LYS A 25 -4.49 -21.98 -5.91
CA LYS A 25 -5.31 -21.70 -4.75
C LYS A 25 -4.42 -21.77 -3.51
N MET A 26 -4.64 -20.86 -2.57
CA MET A 26 -4.04 -20.97 -1.23
C MET A 26 -4.36 -22.33 -0.61
N HIS A 27 -3.42 -22.87 0.15
CA HIS A 27 -3.73 -23.99 1.03
C HIS A 27 -4.69 -23.51 2.13
N ALA A 28 -5.61 -24.38 2.57
CA ALA A 28 -6.63 -24.02 3.57
C ALA A 28 -6.04 -23.43 4.86
N SER A 29 -4.85 -23.90 5.27
CA SER A 29 -4.11 -23.35 6.41
C SER A 29 -3.64 -21.91 6.18
N GLU A 30 -3.23 -21.56 4.96
CA GLU A 30 -2.78 -20.21 4.63
C GLU A 30 -3.97 -19.24 4.58
N GLU A 31 -5.12 -19.69 4.06
CA GLU A 31 -6.37 -18.91 4.03
C GLU A 31 -6.86 -18.59 5.44
N GLN A 32 -6.85 -19.59 6.34
CA GLN A 32 -7.22 -19.40 7.74
C GLN A 32 -6.30 -18.38 8.43
N GLU A 33 -5.00 -18.46 8.17
CA GLU A 33 -4.05 -17.52 8.75
C GLU A 33 -4.20 -16.10 8.18
N MET A 34 -4.49 -15.96 6.88
CA MET A 34 -4.82 -14.67 6.28
C MET A 34 -6.09 -14.08 6.90
N LYS A 35 -7.10 -14.92 7.18
CA LYS A 35 -8.33 -14.49 7.86
C LYS A 35 -8.04 -13.89 9.23
N LYS A 36 -7.14 -14.48 10.02
CA LYS A 36 -6.72 -13.89 11.33
C LYS A 36 -6.14 -12.48 11.16
N SER A 37 -5.24 -12.31 10.19
CA SER A 37 -4.65 -11.00 9.89
C SER A 37 -5.72 -9.97 9.48
N LEU A 38 -6.64 -10.35 8.60
CA LEU A 38 -7.73 -9.48 8.15
C LEU A 38 -8.70 -9.12 9.27
N ASP A 39 -9.05 -10.07 10.14
CA ASP A 39 -9.94 -9.82 11.29
C ASP A 39 -9.30 -8.85 12.31
N LEU A 40 -8.00 -8.95 12.57
CA LEU A 40 -7.29 -7.98 13.41
C LEU A 40 -7.27 -6.58 12.78
N LEU A 41 -7.05 -6.48 11.47
CA LEU A 41 -7.09 -5.19 10.76
C LEU A 41 -8.49 -4.58 10.81
N ARG A 42 -9.55 -5.39 10.70
CA ARG A 42 -10.95 -4.94 10.85
C ARG A 42 -11.22 -4.42 12.26
N ALA A 43 -10.75 -5.13 13.28
CA ALA A 43 -10.86 -4.69 14.67
C ALA A 43 -10.18 -3.34 14.89
N ALA A 44 -8.94 -3.17 14.39
CA ALA A 44 -8.19 -1.91 14.49
C ALA A 44 -8.91 -0.74 13.81
N ALA A 45 -9.44 -0.95 12.60
CA ALA A 45 -10.16 0.06 11.83
C ALA A 45 -11.47 0.46 12.51
N LYS A 46 -12.23 -0.51 13.04
CA LYS A 46 -13.45 -0.25 13.81
C LYS A 46 -13.15 0.49 15.12
N GLY A 47 -12.18 0.01 15.90
CA GLY A 47 -11.82 0.65 17.16
C GLY A 47 -11.26 2.06 16.99
N HIS A 48 -10.67 2.39 15.84
CA HIS A 48 -10.30 3.78 15.53
C HIS A 48 -11.52 4.70 15.46
N ILE A 49 -12.55 4.32 14.70
CA ILE A 49 -13.81 5.07 14.57
C ILE A 49 -14.48 5.28 15.94
N GLU A 50 -14.45 4.27 16.81
CA GLU A 50 -15.06 4.34 18.14
C GLU A 50 -14.32 5.28 19.11
N LYS A 51 -13.02 5.53 18.89
CA LYS A 51 -12.15 6.25 19.83
C LYS A 51 -11.74 7.63 19.36
N LYS A 52 -11.86 7.93 18.07
CA LYS A 52 -11.37 9.18 17.46
C LYS A 52 -12.42 9.76 16.52
N SER A 53 -12.35 11.08 16.34
CA SER A 53 -13.19 11.83 15.40
C SER A 53 -12.42 12.35 14.19
N CYS A 54 -11.11 12.08 14.12
CA CYS A 54 -10.24 12.42 13.00
C CYS A 54 -9.82 11.17 12.25
N PHE A 55 -9.44 11.33 10.98
CA PHE A 55 -8.87 10.26 10.19
C PHE A 55 -7.60 9.67 10.83
N GLY A 56 -7.44 8.35 10.73
CA GLY A 56 -6.29 7.61 11.23
C GLY A 56 -5.49 6.97 10.11
N CYS A 57 -4.40 7.60 9.68
CA CYS A 57 -3.53 7.10 8.60
C CYS A 57 -3.15 5.62 8.79
N HIS A 58 -2.71 5.25 9.99
CA HIS A 58 -2.29 3.88 10.32
C HIS A 58 -3.45 2.89 10.39
N ASN A 59 -4.56 3.29 10.99
CA ASN A 59 -5.66 2.40 11.34
C ASN A 59 -6.77 2.35 10.27
N GLN A 60 -6.69 3.16 9.22
CA GLN A 60 -7.69 3.18 8.15
C GLN A 60 -7.07 2.93 6.77
N ALA A 61 -6.05 3.69 6.34
CA ALA A 61 -5.53 3.56 4.98
C ALA A 61 -4.93 2.18 4.69
N PHE A 62 -4.08 1.66 5.57
CA PHE A 62 -3.40 0.38 5.34
C PHE A 62 -4.32 -0.84 5.52
N PRO A 63 -5.24 -0.89 6.52
CA PRO A 63 -6.30 -1.89 6.54
C PRO A 63 -7.15 -1.88 5.26
N MET A 64 -7.54 -0.70 4.77
CA MET A 64 -8.37 -0.58 3.57
C MET A 64 -7.64 -1.02 2.30
N LEU A 65 -6.32 -0.85 2.24
CA LEU A 65 -5.50 -1.40 1.16
C LEU A 65 -5.55 -2.93 1.16
N ALA A 66 -5.33 -3.55 2.33
CA ALA A 66 -5.41 -5.00 2.49
C ALA A 66 -6.81 -5.52 2.14
N PHE A 67 -7.87 -4.85 2.58
CA PHE A 67 -9.25 -5.23 2.28
C PHE A 67 -9.57 -5.17 0.79
N SER A 68 -9.11 -4.12 0.10
CA SER A 68 -9.30 -3.98 -1.35
C SER A 68 -8.64 -5.13 -2.10
N GLU A 69 -7.39 -5.48 -1.75
CA GLU A 69 -6.70 -6.63 -2.35
C GLU A 69 -7.33 -7.97 -1.96
N ALA A 70 -7.84 -8.10 -0.73
CA ALA A 70 -8.50 -9.32 -0.24
C ALA A 70 -9.77 -9.60 -1.04
N LYS A 71 -10.58 -8.57 -1.31
CA LYS A 71 -11.80 -8.69 -2.13
C LYS A 71 -11.49 -9.17 -3.55
N LYS A 72 -10.40 -8.69 -4.18
CA LYS A 72 -9.95 -9.16 -5.50
C LYS A 72 -9.61 -10.66 -5.52
N ARG A 73 -9.28 -11.23 -4.35
CA ARG A 73 -8.96 -12.66 -4.15
C ARG A 73 -10.10 -13.44 -3.50
N ASN A 74 -11.32 -12.92 -3.56
CA ASN A 74 -12.54 -13.56 -3.06
C ASN A 74 -12.59 -13.80 -1.54
N PHE A 75 -11.76 -13.09 -0.75
CA PHE A 75 -11.95 -13.06 0.69
C PHE A 75 -13.21 -12.26 1.02
N ASN A 76 -14.02 -12.78 1.94
CA ASN A 76 -15.20 -12.07 2.41
C ASN A 76 -14.80 -10.90 3.31
N ILE A 77 -14.86 -9.69 2.76
CA ILE A 77 -14.77 -8.44 3.52
C ILE A 77 -16.16 -7.78 3.50
N PRO A 78 -16.85 -7.66 4.65
CA PRO A 78 -18.19 -7.10 4.68
C PRO A 78 -18.24 -5.68 4.13
N THR A 79 -19.15 -5.43 3.18
CA THR A 79 -19.21 -4.15 2.45
C THR A 79 -19.65 -3.01 3.36
N GLU A 80 -20.47 -3.30 4.36
CA GLU A 80 -20.89 -2.38 5.40
C GLU A 80 -19.72 -1.84 6.23
N GLU A 81 -18.67 -2.63 6.46
CA GLU A 81 -17.48 -2.16 7.19
C GLU A 81 -16.63 -1.22 6.33
N ILE A 82 -16.44 -1.55 5.05
CA ILE A 82 -15.80 -0.66 4.07
C ILE A 82 -16.56 0.66 3.99
N LYS A 83 -17.89 0.60 3.93
CA LYS A 83 -18.75 1.78 3.89
C LYS A 83 -18.63 2.62 5.17
N ALA A 84 -18.65 1.99 6.34
CA ALA A 84 -18.50 2.70 7.61
C ALA A 84 -17.16 3.45 7.70
N GLN A 85 -16.07 2.84 7.19
CA GLN A 85 -14.78 3.52 7.08
C GLN A 85 -14.85 4.72 6.13
N SER A 86 -15.37 4.54 4.91
CA SER A 86 -15.45 5.63 3.94
C SER A 86 -16.36 6.77 4.38
N ASP A 87 -17.50 6.46 5.01
CA ASP A 87 -18.43 7.46 5.53
C ASP A 87 -17.75 8.30 6.62
N PHE A 88 -17.05 7.66 7.55
CA PHE A 88 -16.29 8.35 8.60
C PHE A 88 -15.22 9.27 8.03
N VAL A 89 -14.46 8.80 7.03
CA VAL A 89 -13.44 9.63 6.36
C VAL A 89 -14.07 10.81 5.63
N LEU A 90 -15.16 10.58 4.90
CA LEU A 90 -15.85 11.64 4.17
C LEU A 90 -16.43 12.69 5.13
N ASP A 91 -17.01 12.28 6.25
CA ASP A 91 -17.50 13.18 7.29
C ASP A 91 -16.37 14.02 7.91
N PHE A 92 -15.20 13.42 8.16
CA PHE A 92 -14.02 14.14 8.62
C PHE A 92 -13.56 15.20 7.61
N LEU A 93 -13.49 14.85 6.32
CA LEU A 93 -13.11 15.79 5.27
C LEU A 93 -14.15 16.90 5.13
N LYS A 94 -15.44 16.56 5.17
CA LYS A 94 -16.55 17.52 5.05
C LYS A 94 -16.54 18.56 6.18
N LYS A 95 -16.29 18.13 7.41
CA LYS A 95 -16.12 19.04 8.57
C LYS A 95 -14.95 20.01 8.41
N ASN A 96 -13.96 19.70 7.57
CA ASN A 96 -12.79 20.53 7.32
C ASN A 96 -12.77 21.11 5.88
N GLN A 97 -13.88 21.02 5.14
CA GLN A 97 -13.96 21.38 3.73
C GLN A 97 -13.52 22.84 3.48
N GLU A 98 -14.00 23.78 4.29
CA GLU A 98 -13.65 25.21 4.18
C GLU A 98 -12.13 25.42 4.31
N LYS A 99 -11.48 24.79 5.30
CA LYS A 99 -10.03 24.87 5.48
C LYS A 99 -9.29 24.36 4.25
N TYR A 100 -9.71 23.21 3.71
CA TYR A 100 -9.08 22.65 2.51
C TYR A 100 -9.27 23.57 1.29
N SER A 101 -10.46 24.14 1.10
CA SER A 101 -10.72 25.14 0.05
C SER A 101 -9.83 26.38 0.18
N GLU A 102 -9.44 26.77 1.39
CA GLU A 102 -8.50 27.86 1.67
C GLU A 102 -7.02 27.48 1.49
N GLY A 103 -6.70 26.21 1.20
CA GLY A 103 -5.32 25.75 1.13
C GLY A 103 -4.68 25.43 2.48
N LYS A 104 -5.50 25.22 3.52
CA LYS A 104 -5.07 24.88 4.89
C LYS A 104 -5.41 23.42 5.20
N GLY A 105 -4.44 22.69 5.77
CA GLY A 105 -4.62 21.31 6.14
C GLY A 105 -5.17 21.12 7.55
N THR A 106 -5.23 19.87 7.97
CA THR A 106 -5.49 19.46 9.36
C THR A 106 -4.19 19.00 10.02
N GLY A 107 -4.24 18.51 11.26
CA GLY A 107 -3.09 17.81 11.84
C GLY A 107 -2.61 16.69 10.91
N GLY A 108 -1.29 16.59 10.71
CA GLY A 108 -0.68 15.70 9.72
C GLY A 108 -0.67 16.22 8.28
N GLU A 109 -1.31 17.37 8.00
CA GLU A 109 -1.22 18.13 6.74
C GLU A 109 -1.46 17.24 5.50
N ALA A 110 -0.55 17.31 4.52
CA ALA A 110 -0.65 16.64 3.23
C ALA A 110 -0.73 15.10 3.36
N ASP A 111 -0.06 14.50 4.35
CA ASP A 111 -0.12 13.05 4.56
C ASP A 111 -1.53 12.64 5.01
N THR A 112 -2.15 13.39 5.93
CA THR A 112 -3.53 13.11 6.39
C THR A 112 -4.54 13.29 5.27
N ALA A 113 -4.46 14.38 4.52
CA ALA A 113 -5.34 14.63 3.37
C ALA A 113 -5.20 13.54 2.30
N GLY A 114 -3.95 13.14 2.00
CA GLY A 114 -3.65 12.19 0.95
C GLY A 114 -4.04 10.76 1.30
N TYR A 115 -3.75 10.31 2.52
CA TYR A 115 -4.20 8.99 2.98
C TYR A 115 -5.73 8.91 3.14
N ALA A 116 -6.40 10.01 3.48
CA ALA A 116 -7.86 10.07 3.48
C ALA A 116 -8.43 9.86 2.08
N LEU A 117 -7.92 10.56 1.06
CA LEU A 117 -8.33 10.36 -0.33
C LEU A 117 -7.97 8.96 -0.85
N LEU A 118 -6.81 8.42 -0.51
CA LEU A 118 -6.46 7.02 -0.84
C LEU A 118 -7.46 6.04 -0.21
N THR A 119 -7.87 6.28 1.03
CA THR A 119 -8.86 5.42 1.71
C THR A 119 -10.22 5.46 1.00
N LEU A 120 -10.67 6.64 0.59
CA LEU A 120 -11.90 6.81 -0.19
C LEU A 120 -11.80 6.16 -1.57
N GLU A 121 -10.63 6.21 -2.21
CA GLU A 121 -10.36 5.57 -3.50
C GLU A 121 -10.49 4.05 -3.37
N LEU A 122 -9.86 3.47 -2.35
CA LEU A 122 -9.90 2.04 -2.07
C LEU A 122 -11.32 1.54 -1.73
N ALA A 123 -12.15 2.40 -1.15
CA ALA A 123 -13.57 2.14 -0.90
C ALA A 123 -14.45 2.28 -2.14
N GLY A 124 -13.93 2.80 -3.26
CA GLY A 124 -14.71 3.06 -4.48
C GLY A 124 -15.59 4.30 -4.41
N THR A 125 -15.30 5.22 -3.49
CA THR A 125 -16.02 6.50 -3.36
C THR A 125 -15.83 7.35 -4.61
N LYS A 126 -16.88 8.03 -5.07
CA LYS A 126 -16.82 8.92 -6.23
C LYS A 126 -16.46 10.35 -5.82
N PRO A 127 -15.81 11.13 -6.70
CA PRO A 127 -15.55 12.54 -6.46
C PRO A 127 -16.82 13.32 -6.14
N ASN A 128 -16.71 14.27 -5.22
CA ASN A 128 -17.76 15.21 -4.82
C ASN A 128 -17.15 16.54 -4.35
N GLU A 129 -17.98 17.50 -3.98
CA GLU A 129 -17.54 18.84 -3.55
C GLU A 129 -16.56 18.80 -2.37
N THR A 130 -16.70 17.84 -1.46
CA THR A 130 -15.78 17.67 -0.32
C THR A 130 -14.41 17.21 -0.80
N THR A 131 -14.32 16.25 -1.73
CA THR A 131 -13.02 15.80 -2.27
C THR A 131 -12.39 16.86 -3.16
N ASP A 132 -13.20 17.66 -3.88
CA ASP A 132 -12.71 18.79 -4.69
C ASP A 132 -12.02 19.87 -3.83
N ALA A 133 -12.50 20.10 -2.61
CA ALA A 133 -11.83 20.98 -1.66
C ALA A 133 -10.44 20.45 -1.28
N VAL A 134 -10.29 19.13 -1.10
CA VAL A 134 -8.99 18.51 -0.80
C VAL A 134 -8.03 18.58 -2.00
N VAL A 135 -8.54 18.43 -3.23
CA VAL A 135 -7.74 18.70 -4.45
C VAL A 135 -7.26 20.15 -4.47
N THR A 136 -8.15 21.10 -4.16
CA THR A 136 -7.82 22.53 -4.06
C THR A 136 -6.73 22.77 -3.01
N TYR A 137 -6.80 22.06 -1.87
CA TYR A 137 -5.75 22.10 -0.85
C TYR A 137 -4.39 21.70 -1.42
N PHE A 138 -4.29 20.59 -2.16
CA PHE A 138 -3.00 20.19 -2.74
C PHE A 138 -2.44 21.19 -3.75
N LEU A 139 -3.29 21.88 -4.51
CA LEU A 139 -2.86 22.92 -5.45
C LEU A 139 -2.36 24.19 -4.73
N LYS A 140 -2.98 24.57 -3.60
CA LYS A 140 -2.64 25.79 -2.85
C LYS A 140 -1.53 25.58 -1.80
N TYR A 141 -1.54 24.44 -1.12
CA TYR A 141 -0.65 24.18 -0.01
C TYR A 141 0.79 24.06 -0.49
N GLN A 142 1.66 24.91 0.06
CA GLN A 142 3.06 25.02 -0.35
C GLN A 142 3.22 25.22 -1.87
N ALA A 143 2.31 25.95 -2.52
CA ALA A 143 2.33 26.17 -3.98
C ALA A 143 3.64 26.79 -4.51
N THR A 144 4.33 27.57 -3.67
CA THR A 144 5.65 28.16 -3.96
C THR A 144 6.80 27.16 -3.84
N ASN A 145 6.63 26.08 -3.07
CA ASN A 145 7.59 24.98 -3.04
C ASN A 145 7.40 24.11 -4.30
N GLY A 146 8.47 23.61 -4.90
CA GLY A 146 8.37 22.68 -6.03
C GLY A 146 7.71 21.34 -5.68
N TYR A 147 7.56 21.02 -4.39
CA TYR A 147 7.11 19.74 -3.86
C TYR A 147 6.40 19.95 -2.52
N TRP A 148 5.69 18.93 -2.01
CA TRP A 148 5.08 18.98 -0.68
C TRP A 148 6.02 18.42 0.38
N LYS A 149 6.28 19.19 1.44
CA LYS A 149 7.13 18.75 2.56
C LYS A 149 6.32 17.98 3.58
N VAL A 150 6.93 16.93 4.12
CA VAL A 150 6.45 16.25 5.32
C VAL A 150 6.59 17.20 6.51
N THR A 151 5.59 17.25 7.38
CA THR A 151 5.57 18.12 8.56
C THR A 151 5.71 17.34 9.88
N SER A 152 5.72 16.01 9.78
CA SER A 152 5.91 15.09 10.89
C SER A 152 7.34 14.50 10.90
N ASN A 153 7.76 14.03 12.07
CA ASN A 153 8.95 13.19 12.23
C ASN A 153 8.56 11.93 13.02
N ARG A 154 7.81 11.06 12.35
CA ARG A 154 7.27 9.82 12.91
C ARG A 154 7.70 8.62 12.03
N PRO A 155 8.97 8.23 12.09
CA PRO A 155 9.46 7.13 11.27
C PRO A 155 8.82 5.78 11.68
N PRO A 156 8.66 4.86 10.73
CA PRO A 156 9.03 5.03 9.30
C PRO A 156 7.98 5.76 8.45
N SER A 157 6.68 5.65 8.77
CA SER A 157 5.57 5.93 7.84
C SER A 157 5.16 7.40 7.68
N GLU A 158 5.65 8.30 8.54
CA GLU A 158 5.31 9.74 8.54
C GLU A 158 6.60 10.58 8.75
N ALA A 159 7.59 10.31 7.90
CA ALA A 159 8.89 11.01 7.92
C ALA A 159 9.49 11.24 6.52
N SER A 160 8.85 10.78 5.44
CA SER A 160 9.39 10.88 4.08
C SER A 160 8.65 11.94 3.26
N HIS A 161 9.43 12.83 2.63
CA HIS A 161 8.91 13.74 1.62
C HIS A 161 8.38 13.01 0.39
N PHE A 162 8.93 11.84 0.05
CA PHE A 162 8.45 11.06 -1.09
C PHE A 162 7.04 10.51 -0.81
N THR A 163 6.77 10.04 0.42
CA THR A 163 5.42 9.63 0.83
C THR A 163 4.42 10.77 0.62
N THR A 164 4.73 11.96 1.13
CA THR A 164 3.88 13.15 0.97
C THR A 164 3.63 13.50 -0.50
N ASN A 165 4.66 13.44 -1.35
CA ASN A 165 4.53 13.77 -2.77
C ASN A 165 3.77 12.70 -3.56
N TYR A 166 4.00 11.41 -3.29
CA TYR A 166 3.23 10.33 -3.90
C TYR A 166 1.72 10.50 -3.61
N LEU A 167 1.37 10.73 -2.34
CA LEU A 167 -0.02 10.89 -1.93
C LEU A 167 -0.66 12.13 -2.58
N ALA A 168 0.06 13.25 -2.64
CA ALA A 168 -0.42 14.46 -3.30
C ALA A 168 -0.61 14.27 -4.80
N LEU A 169 0.37 13.70 -5.50
CA LEU A 169 0.31 13.43 -6.94
C LEU A 169 -0.84 12.47 -7.29
N ARG A 170 -0.97 11.38 -6.54
CA ARG A 170 -2.07 10.43 -6.71
C ARG A 170 -3.42 11.10 -6.45
N SER A 171 -3.50 11.94 -5.41
CA SER A 171 -4.72 12.71 -5.10
C SER A 171 -5.12 13.60 -6.27
N LEU A 172 -4.18 14.35 -6.85
CA LEU A 172 -4.45 15.20 -8.00
C LEU A 172 -4.86 14.38 -9.24
N ARG A 173 -4.21 13.24 -9.52
CA ARG A 173 -4.55 12.40 -10.68
C ARG A 173 -5.92 11.74 -10.55
N VAL A 174 -6.25 11.19 -9.37
CA VAL A 174 -7.46 10.39 -9.17
C VAL A 174 -8.69 11.26 -8.93
N TRP A 175 -8.53 12.40 -8.25
CA TRP A 175 -9.64 13.22 -7.77
C TRP A 175 -9.75 14.57 -8.48
N GLY A 176 -8.71 14.99 -9.20
CA GLY A 176 -8.73 16.23 -9.95
C GLY A 176 -9.77 16.23 -11.07
N SER A 177 -10.50 17.33 -11.21
CA SER A 177 -11.43 17.53 -12.32
C SER A 177 -10.71 18.12 -13.53
N ASP A 178 -11.29 17.92 -14.72
CA ASP A 178 -10.77 18.47 -15.99
C ASP A 178 -10.61 19.99 -15.97
N LYS A 179 -11.40 20.69 -15.14
CA LYS A 179 -11.32 22.15 -14.95
C LYS A 179 -10.00 22.60 -14.34
N LEU A 180 -9.32 21.73 -13.60
CA LEU A 180 -8.04 21.99 -12.92
C LEU A 180 -6.86 21.33 -13.64
N ALA A 181 -7.06 20.78 -14.83
CA ALA A 181 -6.06 19.97 -15.52
C ALA A 181 -4.73 20.71 -15.72
N LYS A 182 -4.78 22.00 -16.04
CA LYS A 182 -3.58 22.83 -16.26
C LYS A 182 -2.81 23.04 -14.96
N GLU A 183 -3.49 23.42 -13.88
CA GLU A 183 -2.89 23.63 -12.56
C GLU A 183 -2.29 22.33 -12.01
N ILE A 184 -2.99 21.21 -12.21
CA ILE A 184 -2.53 19.87 -11.84
C ILE A 184 -1.28 19.50 -12.64
N GLU A 185 -1.25 19.72 -13.96
CA GLU A 185 -0.09 19.43 -14.80
C GLU A 185 1.12 20.26 -14.37
N GLU A 186 0.95 21.57 -14.16
CA GLU A 186 2.02 22.46 -13.70
C GLU A 186 2.56 22.04 -12.32
N ARG A 187 1.67 21.70 -11.39
CA ARG A 187 2.05 21.23 -10.05
C ARG A 187 2.78 19.89 -10.11
N THR A 188 2.30 18.97 -10.95
CA THR A 188 2.89 17.65 -11.17
C THR A 188 4.29 17.77 -11.76
N LYS A 189 4.50 18.65 -12.75
CA LYS A 189 5.82 18.89 -13.35
C LYS A 189 6.85 19.39 -12.33
N LYS A 190 6.46 20.30 -11.44
CA LYS A 190 7.35 20.82 -10.38
C LYS A 190 7.75 19.72 -9.40
N SER A 191 6.78 18.91 -8.96
CA SER A 191 7.05 17.80 -8.03
C SER A 191 7.91 16.72 -8.70
N ALA A 192 7.66 16.43 -9.98
CA ALA A 192 8.47 15.49 -10.77
C ALA A 192 9.95 15.90 -10.83
N ALA A 193 10.24 17.19 -11.05
CA ALA A 193 11.63 17.68 -11.06
C ALA A 193 12.32 17.40 -9.71
N TRP A 194 11.66 17.72 -8.60
CA TRP A 194 12.20 17.44 -7.27
C TRP A 194 12.40 15.94 -7.01
N ILE A 195 11.44 15.09 -7.41
CA ILE A 195 11.51 13.63 -7.25
C ILE A 195 12.69 13.03 -8.04
N LEU A 196 12.97 13.56 -9.24
CA LEU A 196 14.03 13.07 -10.12
C LEU A 196 15.42 13.53 -9.68
N GLU A 197 15.54 14.70 -9.06
CA GLU A 197 16.81 15.26 -8.61
C GLU A 197 17.21 14.81 -7.20
N THR A 198 16.25 14.34 -6.39
CA THR A 198 16.49 14.01 -4.98
C THR A 198 16.79 12.53 -4.78
N SER A 199 17.93 12.24 -4.14
CA SER A 199 18.28 10.87 -3.75
C SER A 199 17.51 10.41 -2.49
N PRO A 200 16.91 9.20 -2.51
CA PRO A 200 16.24 8.64 -1.34
C PRO A 200 17.28 8.20 -0.28
N LYS A 201 16.93 8.31 1.02
CA LYS A 201 17.86 8.01 2.13
C LYS A 201 17.43 6.81 2.96
N THR A 202 16.14 6.52 3.00
CA THR A 202 15.55 5.44 3.79
C THR A 202 14.80 4.46 2.89
N ASN A 203 14.41 3.30 3.44
CA ASN A 203 13.55 2.36 2.71
C ASN A 203 12.21 3.02 2.33
N GLU A 204 11.62 3.81 3.24
CA GLU A 204 10.40 4.59 2.99
C GLU A 204 10.59 5.53 1.78
N ASP A 205 11.70 6.28 1.73
CA ASP A 205 11.99 7.17 0.60
C ASP A 205 12.08 6.40 -0.72
N GLN A 206 12.78 5.26 -0.74
CA GLN A 206 12.93 4.45 -1.96
C GLN A 206 11.60 3.86 -2.42
N VAL A 207 10.81 3.35 -1.48
CA VAL A 207 9.47 2.82 -1.74
C VAL A 207 8.57 3.88 -2.35
N PHE A 208 8.48 5.05 -1.71
CA PHE A 208 7.55 6.08 -2.16
C PHE A 208 8.06 6.89 -3.35
N GLN A 209 9.37 6.96 -3.58
CA GLN A 209 9.92 7.45 -4.84
C GLN A 209 9.53 6.51 -6.00
N LEU A 210 9.66 5.19 -5.80
CA LEU A 210 9.26 4.20 -6.80
C LEU A 210 7.76 4.28 -7.10
N LEU A 211 6.91 4.38 -6.08
CA LEU A 211 5.47 4.57 -6.24
C LEU A 211 5.14 5.90 -6.93
N ALA A 212 5.82 7.00 -6.57
CA ALA A 212 5.59 8.30 -7.19
C ALA A 212 5.84 8.29 -8.71
N TYR A 213 6.78 7.48 -9.21
CA TYR A 213 6.96 7.36 -10.66
C TYR A 213 5.73 6.83 -11.40
N SER A 214 4.85 6.06 -10.75
CA SER A 214 3.58 5.62 -11.37
C SER A 214 2.57 6.76 -11.56
N GLU A 215 2.78 7.87 -10.86
CA GLU A 215 1.97 9.09 -10.94
C GLU A 215 2.61 10.12 -11.90
N LEU A 216 3.74 9.78 -12.53
CA LEU A 216 4.52 10.66 -13.39
C LEU A 216 4.73 10.06 -14.78
N LYS A 217 4.96 10.93 -15.77
CA LYS A 217 5.38 10.53 -17.11
C LYS A 217 6.91 10.46 -17.15
N VAL A 218 7.49 9.38 -16.64
CA VAL A 218 8.96 9.15 -16.62
C VAL A 218 9.37 7.98 -17.50
N ASP A 219 10.64 7.99 -17.93
CA ASP A 219 11.22 6.88 -18.68
C ASP A 219 11.26 5.59 -17.84
N LYS A 220 10.88 4.46 -18.43
CA LYS A 220 10.87 3.15 -17.77
C LYS A 220 12.23 2.78 -17.17
N THR A 221 13.33 3.19 -17.79
CA THR A 221 14.69 2.94 -17.30
C THR A 221 14.97 3.59 -15.94
N ILE A 222 14.29 4.70 -15.61
CA ILE A 222 14.37 5.34 -14.29
C ILE A 222 13.70 4.45 -13.24
N ILE A 223 12.48 3.96 -13.56
CA ILE A 223 11.72 3.05 -12.69
C ILE A 223 12.51 1.77 -12.45
N GLU A 224 13.05 1.16 -13.51
CA GLU A 224 13.86 -0.05 -13.43
C GLU A 224 15.14 0.14 -12.61
N ARG A 225 15.80 1.31 -12.73
CA ARG A 225 16.99 1.63 -11.94
C ARG A 225 16.65 1.75 -10.46
N SER A 226 15.60 2.49 -10.11
CA SER A 226 15.18 2.68 -8.72
C SER A 226 14.69 1.37 -8.10
N ALA A 227 13.97 0.54 -8.86
CA ALA A 227 13.56 -0.79 -8.42
C ALA A 227 14.75 -1.73 -8.19
N LYS A 228 15.74 -1.75 -9.09
CA LYS A 228 16.99 -2.52 -8.89
C LYS A 228 17.73 -2.08 -7.62
N ALA A 229 17.79 -0.77 -7.36
CA ALA A 229 18.41 -0.25 -6.14
C ALA A 229 17.66 -0.66 -4.86
N LEU A 230 16.31 -0.72 -4.90
CA LEU A 230 15.51 -1.23 -3.80
C LEU A 230 15.67 -2.75 -3.62
N ILE A 231 15.65 -3.53 -4.71
CA ILE A 231 15.88 -4.99 -4.67
C ILE A 231 17.25 -5.33 -4.09
N ALA A 232 18.30 -4.57 -4.44
CA ALA A 232 19.66 -4.78 -3.93
C ALA A 232 19.79 -4.60 -2.41
N LYS A 233 18.79 -3.98 -1.75
CA LYS A 233 18.75 -3.85 -0.29
C LYS A 233 18.08 -5.02 0.44
N GLN A 234 17.56 -6.00 -0.28
CA GLN A 234 17.06 -7.23 0.34
C GLN A 234 18.19 -7.91 1.10
N LYS A 235 17.96 -8.21 2.37
CA LYS A 235 18.93 -8.90 3.23
C LYS A 235 18.86 -10.41 3.01
N ALA A 236 19.88 -11.12 3.52
CA ALA A 236 19.99 -12.57 3.38
C ALA A 236 18.81 -13.35 4.01
N ASP A 237 18.08 -12.75 4.95
CA ASP A 237 16.87 -13.32 5.55
C ASP A 237 15.60 -13.14 4.68
N GLY A 238 15.72 -12.49 3.53
CA GLY A 238 14.64 -12.16 2.61
C GLY A 238 13.94 -10.84 2.92
N GLY A 239 14.23 -10.20 4.06
CA GLY A 239 13.57 -8.95 4.46
C GLY A 239 14.31 -7.69 4.03
N TRP A 240 13.69 -6.55 4.33
CA TRP A 240 14.26 -5.21 4.20
C TRP A 240 14.24 -4.52 5.57
N ALA A 241 15.24 -3.66 5.78
CA ALA A 241 15.33 -2.82 6.98
C ALA A 241 14.82 -1.41 6.67
N GLN A 242 14.19 -0.75 7.65
CA GLN A 242 13.75 0.66 7.50
C GLN A 242 14.89 1.61 7.15
N ILE A 243 16.06 1.39 7.73
CA ILE A 243 17.33 2.07 7.45
C ILE A 243 18.46 1.04 7.54
N ASP A 244 19.58 1.30 6.86
CA ASP A 244 20.61 0.28 6.60
C ASP A 244 21.19 -0.38 7.87
N ILE A 245 21.31 0.37 8.97
CA ILE A 245 21.87 -0.11 10.25
C ILE A 245 20.94 -0.99 11.09
N LEU A 246 19.64 -1.06 10.76
CA LEU A 246 18.67 -1.86 11.50
C LEU A 246 18.52 -3.25 10.88
N ASP A 247 18.00 -4.21 11.64
CA ASP A 247 17.59 -5.50 11.11
C ASP A 247 16.41 -5.37 10.15
N SER A 248 16.16 -6.42 9.36
CA SER A 248 14.92 -6.52 8.58
C SER A 248 13.72 -6.43 9.50
N ASP A 249 12.65 -5.75 9.05
CA ASP A 249 11.38 -5.73 9.76
C ASP A 249 10.18 -5.90 8.81
N PRO A 250 9.00 -6.29 9.33
CA PRO A 250 7.81 -6.49 8.52
C PRO A 250 7.33 -5.26 7.74
N TYR A 251 7.45 -4.05 8.31
CA TYR A 251 6.97 -2.83 7.65
C TYR A 251 7.82 -2.53 6.40
N ALA A 252 9.14 -2.49 6.56
CA ALA A 252 10.05 -2.21 5.45
C ALA A 252 10.01 -3.30 4.38
N THR A 253 9.91 -4.57 4.79
CA THR A 253 9.78 -5.70 3.87
C THR A 253 8.50 -5.62 3.06
N ALA A 254 7.35 -5.43 3.72
CA ALA A 254 6.07 -5.43 3.04
C ALA A 254 5.89 -4.23 2.10
N THR A 255 6.32 -3.03 2.52
CA THR A 255 6.29 -1.82 1.68
C THR A 255 7.19 -1.96 0.44
N ALA A 256 8.37 -2.58 0.57
CA ALA A 256 9.23 -2.89 -0.57
C ALA A 256 8.55 -3.87 -1.55
N LEU A 257 7.98 -4.97 -1.06
CA LEU A 257 7.27 -5.94 -1.89
C LEU A 257 6.09 -5.33 -2.64
N VAL A 258 5.22 -4.59 -1.95
CA VAL A 258 4.02 -4.01 -2.56
C VAL A 258 4.40 -2.95 -3.59
N SER A 259 5.38 -2.08 -3.32
CA SER A 259 5.80 -1.06 -4.29
C SER A 259 6.47 -1.66 -5.53
N LEU A 260 7.31 -2.68 -5.37
CA LEU A 260 7.91 -3.42 -6.48
C LEU A 260 6.86 -4.14 -7.31
N HIS A 261 5.81 -4.66 -6.69
CA HIS A 261 4.70 -5.30 -7.40
C HIS A 261 3.81 -4.29 -8.14
N PHE A 262 3.39 -3.21 -7.48
CA PHE A 262 2.54 -2.18 -8.09
C PHE A 262 3.24 -1.42 -9.22
N SER A 263 4.57 -1.26 -9.15
CA SER A 263 5.37 -0.73 -10.25
C SER A 263 5.66 -1.75 -11.36
N LYS A 264 5.15 -2.98 -11.25
CA LYS A 264 5.37 -4.11 -12.17
C LYS A 264 6.85 -4.48 -12.35
N MET A 265 7.66 -4.19 -11.33
CA MET A 265 9.10 -4.47 -11.32
C MET A 265 9.41 -5.85 -10.73
N LEU A 266 8.52 -6.37 -9.89
CA LEU A 266 8.48 -7.78 -9.48
C LEU A 266 7.09 -8.36 -9.66
N SER A 267 7.04 -9.62 -10.04
CA SER A 267 5.88 -10.50 -10.00
C SER A 267 5.97 -11.47 -8.81
N ASN A 268 4.88 -12.19 -8.53
CA ASN A 268 4.86 -13.24 -7.51
C ASN A 268 5.76 -14.46 -7.82
N LYS A 269 6.31 -14.54 -9.04
CA LYS A 269 7.22 -15.61 -9.48
C LYS A 269 8.70 -15.27 -9.25
N ASP A 270 9.01 -14.00 -9.02
CA ASP A 270 10.39 -13.57 -8.86
C ASP A 270 10.94 -13.99 -7.51
N LYS A 271 12.19 -14.49 -7.51
CA LYS A 271 12.85 -15.00 -6.30
C LYS A 271 12.87 -13.97 -5.17
N ALA A 272 13.19 -12.71 -5.49
CA ALA A 272 13.22 -11.63 -4.50
C ALA A 272 11.85 -11.43 -3.83
N PHE A 273 10.76 -11.51 -4.61
CA PHE A 273 9.41 -11.39 -4.08
C PHE A 273 9.07 -12.58 -3.16
N GLN A 274 9.36 -13.80 -3.61
CA GLN A 274 9.11 -15.03 -2.85
C GLN A 274 9.91 -15.08 -1.54
N ASP A 275 11.15 -14.61 -1.53
CA ASP A 275 11.98 -14.58 -0.33
C ASP A 275 11.44 -13.56 0.68
N GLY A 276 10.95 -12.41 0.22
CA GLY A 276 10.26 -11.45 1.09
C GLY A 276 8.94 -11.98 1.64
N VAL A 277 8.16 -12.71 0.83
CA VAL A 277 6.94 -13.40 1.28
C VAL A 277 7.27 -14.44 2.37
N LYS A 278 8.33 -15.23 2.19
CA LYS A 278 8.80 -16.18 3.23
C LYS A 278 9.20 -15.46 4.52
N TYR A 279 9.89 -14.33 4.42
CA TYR A 279 10.20 -13.49 5.58
C TYR A 279 8.93 -13.05 6.30
N LEU A 280 7.91 -12.56 5.58
CA LEU A 280 6.64 -12.13 6.17
C LEU A 280 5.91 -13.31 6.83
N ILE A 281 5.83 -14.47 6.19
CA ILE A 281 5.22 -15.67 6.79
C ILE A 281 5.96 -16.07 8.08
N LYS A 282 7.30 -16.07 8.06
CA LYS A 282 8.14 -16.42 9.22
C LYS A 282 7.98 -15.44 10.39
N THR A 283 7.71 -14.17 10.11
CA THR A 283 7.63 -13.10 11.12
C THR A 283 6.20 -12.79 11.57
N ARG A 284 5.20 -13.42 10.97
CA ARG A 284 3.80 -13.34 11.42
C ARG A 284 3.67 -13.95 12.81
N LYS A 285 2.97 -13.24 13.71
CA LYS A 285 2.63 -13.72 15.05
C LYS A 285 1.46 -14.72 15.00
N GLU A 286 1.29 -15.49 16.07
CA GLU A 286 0.21 -16.50 16.19
C GLU A 286 -1.20 -15.92 16.04
N ASP A 287 -1.38 -14.66 16.47
CA ASP A 287 -2.62 -13.89 16.35
C ASP A 287 -2.86 -13.35 14.92
N GLY A 288 -1.90 -13.50 14.00
CA GLY A 288 -1.96 -13.01 12.63
C GLY A 288 -1.37 -11.61 12.43
N SER A 289 -0.84 -10.97 13.47
CA SER A 289 -0.23 -9.64 13.36
C SER A 289 1.25 -9.68 12.95
N TRP A 290 1.78 -8.53 12.51
CA TRP A 290 3.20 -8.25 12.41
C TRP A 290 3.59 -7.15 13.39
N PHE A 291 4.46 -7.49 14.32
CA PHE A 291 4.98 -6.53 15.30
C PHE A 291 6.08 -5.66 14.69
N VAL A 292 5.95 -4.35 14.86
CA VAL A 292 7.02 -3.39 14.60
C VAL A 292 7.13 -2.46 15.80
N LYS A 293 8.34 -2.33 16.35
CA LYS A 293 8.59 -1.40 17.45
C LYS A 293 8.60 0.04 16.93
N SER A 294 7.82 0.92 17.54
CA SER A 294 7.78 2.32 17.17
C SER A 294 9.11 3.02 17.45
N ARG A 295 9.54 3.82 16.47
CA ARG A 295 10.67 4.75 16.59
C ARG A 295 10.22 6.19 16.75
N SER A 296 8.92 6.40 16.82
CA SER A 296 8.30 7.72 16.91
C SER A 296 8.13 8.15 18.35
N LYS A 297 8.33 9.44 18.64
CA LYS A 297 8.02 10.01 19.96
C LYS A 297 6.52 10.36 20.01
N PRO A 298 5.73 9.76 20.92
CA PRO A 298 4.29 9.99 20.97
C PRO A 298 4.00 11.41 21.48
N PHE A 299 3.03 12.07 20.85
CA PHE A 299 2.45 13.34 21.34
C PHE A 299 0.92 13.31 21.39
N GLN A 300 0.29 12.33 20.71
CA GLN A 300 -1.15 12.13 20.76
C GLN A 300 -1.53 11.26 21.97
N THR A 301 -2.69 11.54 22.56
CA THR A 301 -3.23 10.71 23.64
C THR A 301 -3.48 9.29 23.14
N TYR A 302 -2.82 8.36 23.83
CA TYR A 302 -2.92 6.93 23.60
C TYR A 302 -4.36 6.43 23.73
N TYR A 303 -4.68 5.39 22.97
CA TYR A 303 -5.94 4.65 23.04
C TYR A 303 -5.72 3.25 22.48
N GLU A 304 -6.58 2.31 22.89
CA GLU A 304 -6.63 0.97 22.31
C GLU A 304 -7.57 0.95 21.10
N SER A 305 -7.05 0.59 19.94
CA SER A 305 -7.83 0.35 18.72
C SER A 305 -8.40 -1.07 18.64
N GLY A 306 -8.01 -1.97 19.55
CA GLY A 306 -8.30 -3.40 19.45
C GLY A 306 -7.21 -4.21 18.73
N PHE A 307 -6.14 -3.55 18.27
CA PHE A 307 -4.94 -4.22 17.77
C PHE A 307 -3.95 -4.51 18.91
N PRO A 308 -3.21 -5.64 18.88
CA PRO A 308 -2.19 -5.95 19.89
C PRO A 308 -1.01 -4.96 19.88
N HIS A 309 -0.02 -5.19 20.75
CA HIS A 309 1.26 -4.47 20.84
C HIS A 309 1.24 -3.11 21.54
N GLY A 310 0.15 -2.78 22.24
CA GLY A 310 0.09 -1.62 23.13
C GLY A 310 0.47 -0.31 22.42
N LYS A 311 1.49 0.39 22.90
CA LYS A 311 1.95 1.66 22.30
C LYS A 311 2.51 1.50 20.87
N ASP A 312 2.94 0.30 20.51
CA ASP A 312 3.46 -0.01 19.17
C ASP A 312 2.35 -0.43 18.20
N GLN A 313 1.09 -0.46 18.66
CA GLN A 313 -0.04 -0.91 17.84
C GLN A 313 -0.16 -0.13 16.54
N PHE A 314 0.02 1.20 16.53
CA PHE A 314 -0.23 2.01 15.34
C PHE A 314 0.70 1.65 14.18
N ILE A 315 2.01 1.55 14.43
CA ILE A 315 2.95 1.14 13.39
C ILE A 315 2.78 -0.35 13.06
N SER A 316 2.39 -1.19 14.03
CA SER A 316 2.13 -2.60 13.79
C SER A 316 0.87 -2.85 12.96
N VAL A 317 -0.17 -2.00 13.08
CA VAL A 317 -1.35 -2.02 12.19
C VAL A 317 -0.92 -1.68 10.77
N ALA A 318 -0.12 -0.62 10.58
CA ALA A 318 0.40 -0.26 9.28
C ALA A 318 1.26 -1.38 8.67
N ALA A 319 2.18 -1.94 9.44
CA ALA A 319 3.01 -3.06 9.03
C ALA A 319 2.16 -4.27 8.61
N SER A 320 1.12 -4.58 9.40
CA SER A 320 0.23 -5.72 9.13
C SER A 320 -0.66 -5.48 7.92
N GLY A 321 -1.12 -4.25 7.68
CA GLY A 321 -1.86 -3.88 6.47
C GLY A 321 -1.02 -4.06 5.21
N TRP A 322 0.22 -3.55 5.21
CA TRP A 322 1.15 -3.79 4.11
C TRP A 322 1.51 -5.27 3.96
N ALA A 323 1.76 -5.99 5.05
CA ALA A 323 2.15 -7.40 5.00
C ALA A 323 1.01 -8.28 4.47
N ALA A 324 -0.22 -8.07 4.94
CA ALA A 324 -1.39 -8.76 4.40
C ALA A 324 -1.56 -8.46 2.90
N THR A 325 -1.37 -7.20 2.48
CA THR A 325 -1.40 -6.80 1.07
C THR A 325 -0.33 -7.55 0.25
N ALA A 326 0.91 -7.62 0.73
CA ALA A 326 1.99 -8.32 0.04
C ALA A 326 1.73 -9.83 -0.09
N LEU A 327 1.22 -10.47 0.97
CA LEU A 327 0.86 -11.88 0.95
C LEU A 327 -0.33 -12.14 0.01
N LEU A 328 -1.34 -11.26 -0.01
CA LEU A 328 -2.43 -11.35 -0.99
C LEU A 328 -1.87 -11.25 -2.42
N LEU A 329 -0.97 -10.30 -2.69
CA LEU A 329 -0.31 -10.17 -4.01
C LEU A 329 0.56 -11.36 -4.40
N SER A 330 0.92 -12.23 -3.45
CA SER A 330 1.61 -13.49 -3.75
C SER A 330 0.70 -14.55 -4.37
N LEU A 331 -0.60 -14.41 -4.17
CA LEU A 331 -1.61 -15.32 -4.72
C LEU A 331 -1.81 -15.05 -6.21
N ALA A 332 -2.24 -16.07 -6.95
CA ALA A 332 -2.70 -15.87 -8.31
C ALA A 332 -3.99 -15.02 -8.32
N GLU A 333 -4.12 -14.18 -9.34
CA GLU A 333 -5.38 -13.51 -9.68
C GLU A 333 -6.42 -14.52 -10.19
#